data_AF-A0A7X6YWI3-F1
#
_entry.id   AF-A0A7X6YWI3-F1
#
_cell.length_a   1.000
_cell.length_b   1.000
_cell.length_c   1.000
_cell.angle_alpha   90.00
_cell.angle_beta   90.00
_cell.angle_gamma   90.00
#
_symmetry.space_group_name_H-M   'P 1'
#
loop_
_entity.id
_entity.type
_entity.pdbx_description
1 polymer ?
#
loop_
_entity_poly.entity_id
_entity_poly.type
_entity_poly.pdbx_seq_one_letter_code
_entity_poly.pdbx_strand_id
1 'polypeptide(L)'
;LPLKLYSEGIDARILEKLGIWTGAPNIEPWEQLNRKIRNPKGTVTIGITGKYVDLKESYKSLHEALVHGGIANDTKVALQYISADNLEDGQDLEKLDNCDGILVPGGFGSRGMEGKIQAVTYARERSIPFFGICLGMQLAVVEFARNIARIEGAHSVEFNPATPHPVIYLMTEWFDFRSGRIERRDEQSDMGGTLRLGAYPCALTPGTLASAAYGQETISERHRHRYEFNNAYREQLEAAGLVVSGASPDGNLVEIIELADHPWFLGCQFHPEFQSKPMRPHPLFRDFIKAAIAHHKGSPA
;
A
#
# COMPACT_ATOMS: atom_id res chain seq x y z
N LEU A 1 17.51 -13.90 -15.10
CA LEU A 1 17.20 -15.19 -15.76
C LEU A 1 16.96 -15.03 -17.27
N PRO A 2 16.05 -14.16 -17.76
CA PRO A 2 15.75 -14.07 -19.20
C PRO A 2 16.97 -13.86 -20.10
N LEU A 3 17.86 -12.93 -19.74
CA LEU A 3 19.10 -12.68 -20.50
C LEU A 3 20.02 -13.92 -20.61
N LYS A 4 20.05 -14.77 -19.58
CA LYS A 4 20.84 -16.02 -19.61
C LYS A 4 20.19 -17.07 -20.51
N LEU A 5 18.87 -17.21 -20.45
CA LEU A 5 18.16 -18.16 -21.32
C LEU A 5 18.30 -17.76 -22.79
N TYR A 6 18.24 -16.46 -23.06
CA TYR A 6 18.48 -15.88 -24.38
C TYR A 6 19.93 -16.12 -24.85
N SER A 7 20.94 -15.89 -23.99
CA SER A 7 22.35 -16.12 -24.38
C SER A 7 22.66 -17.59 -24.68
N GLU A 8 21.94 -18.52 -24.05
CA GLU A 8 22.04 -19.96 -24.31
C GLU A 8 21.20 -20.41 -25.53
N GLY A 9 20.46 -19.49 -26.18
CA GLY A 9 19.65 -19.77 -27.37
C GLY A 9 18.43 -20.65 -27.11
N ILE A 10 17.92 -20.70 -25.87
CA ILE A 10 16.80 -21.57 -25.49
C ILE A 10 15.51 -21.18 -26.23
N ASP A 11 15.24 -19.89 -26.36
CA ASP A 11 14.11 -19.35 -27.10
C ASP A 11 14.14 -19.77 -28.57
N ALA A 12 15.30 -19.69 -29.22
CA ALA A 12 15.46 -20.12 -30.62
C ALA A 12 15.17 -21.62 -30.79
N ARG A 13 15.63 -22.47 -29.86
CA ARG A 13 15.36 -23.92 -29.88
C ARG A 13 13.88 -24.25 -29.66
N ILE A 14 13.18 -23.49 -28.83
CA ILE A 14 11.74 -23.64 -28.63
C ILE A 14 10.98 -23.27 -29.91
N LEU A 15 11.33 -22.15 -30.55
CA LEU A 15 10.71 -21.71 -31.81
C LEU A 15 10.91 -22.74 -32.93
N GLU A 16 12.12 -23.28 -33.08
CA GLU A 16 12.44 -24.34 -34.04
C GLU A 16 11.54 -25.58 -33.84
N LYS A 17 11.42 -26.06 -32.60
CA LYS A 17 10.61 -27.25 -32.28
C LYS A 17 9.11 -27.04 -32.44
N LEU A 18 8.63 -25.82 -32.22
CA LEU A 18 7.21 -25.47 -32.36
C LEU A 18 6.84 -25.03 -33.78
N GLY A 19 7.82 -24.89 -34.69
CA GLY A 19 7.58 -24.42 -36.05
C GLY A 19 7.07 -22.97 -36.12
N ILE A 20 7.45 -22.13 -35.15
CA ILE A 20 6.98 -20.73 -35.06
C ILE A 20 7.98 -19.82 -35.79
N TRP A 21 7.50 -19.06 -36.78
CA TRP A 21 8.29 -18.06 -37.50
C TRP A 21 8.06 -16.67 -36.90
N THR A 22 9.13 -16.04 -36.40
CA THR A 22 9.12 -14.71 -35.79
C THR A 22 10.49 -14.05 -35.89
N GLY A 23 10.56 -12.73 -35.69
CA GLY A 23 11.82 -11.99 -35.63
C GLY A 23 12.61 -12.22 -34.33
N ALA A 24 13.83 -11.70 -34.26
CA ALA A 24 14.63 -11.75 -33.03
C ALA A 24 13.92 -10.98 -31.88
N PRO A 25 13.92 -11.50 -30.65
CA PRO A 25 13.26 -10.84 -29.52
C PRO A 25 14.00 -9.55 -29.15
N ASN A 26 13.26 -8.51 -28.79
CA ASN A 26 13.85 -7.30 -28.22
C ASN A 26 14.21 -7.55 -26.74
N ILE A 27 15.51 -7.68 -26.45
CA ILE A 27 16.02 -7.91 -25.09
C ILE A 27 16.41 -6.63 -24.34
N GLU A 28 16.44 -5.48 -25.02
CA GLU A 28 16.90 -4.20 -24.47
C GLU A 28 16.22 -3.84 -23.14
N PRO A 29 14.88 -4.00 -22.96
CA PRO A 29 14.25 -3.69 -21.67
C PRO A 29 14.81 -4.51 -20.50
N TRP A 30 15.20 -5.77 -20.75
CA TRP A 30 15.80 -6.63 -19.73
C TRP A 30 17.22 -6.21 -19.38
N GLU A 31 17.99 -5.77 -20.37
CA GLU A 31 19.34 -5.23 -20.16
C GLU A 31 19.31 -3.93 -19.36
N GLN A 32 18.41 -3.01 -19.72
CA GLN A 32 18.21 -1.76 -19.01
C GLN A 32 17.77 -2.00 -17.56
N LEU A 33 16.84 -2.93 -17.33
CA LEU A 33 16.41 -3.33 -15.99
C LEU A 33 17.60 -3.86 -15.15
N ASN A 34 18.38 -4.78 -15.71
CA ASN A 34 19.55 -5.35 -15.02
C ASN A 34 20.60 -4.27 -14.72
N ARG A 35 20.80 -3.31 -15.63
CA ARG A 35 21.70 -2.16 -15.41
C ARG A 35 21.25 -1.30 -14.24
N LYS A 36 19.95 -0.97 -14.16
CA LYS A 36 19.38 -0.16 -13.07
C LYS A 36 19.50 -0.86 -11.71
N ILE A 37 19.20 -2.16 -11.66
CA ILE A 37 19.31 -2.96 -10.43
C ILE A 37 20.76 -3.03 -9.94
N ARG A 38 21.73 -3.16 -10.85
CA ARG A 38 23.15 -3.31 -10.50
C ARG A 38 23.85 -1.99 -10.15
N ASN A 39 23.37 -0.86 -10.65
CA ASN A 39 24.03 0.43 -10.51
C ASN A 39 23.06 1.51 -9.96
N PRO A 40 22.57 1.36 -8.72
CA PRO A 40 21.77 2.40 -8.07
C PRO A 40 22.64 3.63 -7.74
N LYS A 41 22.04 4.83 -7.82
CA LYS A 41 22.69 6.12 -7.51
C LYS A 41 22.71 6.45 -6.03
N GLY A 42 21.90 5.76 -5.23
CA GLY A 42 21.77 5.96 -3.80
C GLY A 42 21.05 4.79 -3.14
N THR A 43 20.89 4.86 -1.83
CA THR A 43 20.10 3.89 -1.04
C THR A 43 19.12 4.66 -0.17
N VAL A 44 17.92 4.11 0.01
CA VAL A 44 16.95 4.57 1.02
C VAL A 44 16.50 3.41 1.87
N THR A 45 16.24 3.68 3.15
CA THR A 45 15.76 2.69 4.12
C THR A 45 14.27 2.82 4.29
N ILE A 46 13.53 1.73 4.04
CA ILE A 46 12.08 1.66 4.25
C ILE A 46 11.78 0.71 5.40
N GLY A 47 11.14 1.24 6.43
CA GLY A 47 10.62 0.47 7.56
C GLY A 47 9.32 -0.23 7.18
N ILE A 48 9.28 -1.56 7.31
CA ILE A 48 8.05 -2.34 7.14
C ILE A 48 7.60 -2.81 8.52
N THR A 49 6.50 -2.24 9.01
CA THR A 49 5.95 -2.60 10.33
C THR A 49 4.97 -3.76 10.17
N GLY A 50 5.40 -4.96 10.53
CA GLY A 50 4.65 -6.19 10.31
C GLY A 50 4.69 -7.14 11.48
N LYS A 51 3.84 -8.17 11.42
CA LYS A 51 3.80 -9.24 12.42
C LYS A 51 4.87 -10.30 12.15
N TYR A 52 5.10 -10.63 10.88
CA TYR A 52 6.00 -11.71 10.47
C TYR A 52 7.33 -11.14 9.95
N VAL A 53 8.12 -10.55 10.85
CA VAL A 53 9.44 -10.01 10.48
C VAL A 53 10.42 -11.09 10.00
N ASP A 54 10.23 -12.33 10.46
CA ASP A 54 11.11 -13.46 10.11
C ASP A 54 10.71 -14.14 8.79
N LEU A 55 9.42 -14.11 8.42
CA LEU A 55 8.92 -14.76 7.20
C LEU A 55 8.79 -13.77 6.05
N LYS A 56 9.93 -13.39 5.49
CA LYS A 56 10.03 -12.44 4.36
C LYS A 56 9.18 -12.83 3.14
N GLU A 57 8.96 -14.13 2.94
CA GLU A 57 8.13 -14.66 1.85
C GLU A 57 6.65 -14.25 1.95
N SER A 58 6.14 -13.99 3.16
CA SER A 58 4.77 -13.48 3.35
C SER A 58 4.55 -12.10 2.71
N TYR A 59 5.63 -11.38 2.42
CA TYR A 59 5.62 -10.04 1.85
C TYR A 59 6.25 -9.98 0.45
N LYS A 60 6.33 -11.12 -0.27
CA LYS A 60 7.06 -11.18 -1.54
C LYS A 60 6.61 -10.13 -2.56
N SER A 61 5.31 -10.02 -2.85
CA SER A 61 4.80 -9.02 -3.80
C SER A 61 5.09 -7.59 -3.35
N LEU A 62 4.96 -7.33 -2.04
CA LEU A 62 5.27 -6.02 -1.44
C LEU A 62 6.74 -5.66 -1.58
N HIS A 63 7.64 -6.60 -1.29
CA HIS A 63 9.08 -6.43 -1.46
C HIS A 63 9.41 -6.11 -2.92
N GLU A 64 8.91 -6.90 -3.87
CA GLU A 64 9.14 -6.63 -5.29
C GLU A 64 8.59 -5.25 -5.69
N ALA A 65 7.41 -4.84 -5.21
CA ALA A 65 6.84 -3.53 -5.49
C ALA A 65 7.70 -2.36 -4.96
N LEU A 66 8.27 -2.48 -3.76
CA LEU A 66 9.23 -1.50 -3.23
C LEU A 66 10.51 -1.45 -4.07
N VAL A 67 11.04 -2.61 -4.47
CA VAL A 67 12.20 -2.69 -5.38
C VAL A 67 11.88 -2.05 -6.74
N HIS A 68 10.68 -2.26 -7.28
CA HIS A 68 10.21 -1.60 -8.48
C HIS A 68 10.16 -0.07 -8.32
N GLY A 69 9.70 0.43 -7.17
CA GLY A 69 9.75 1.85 -6.82
C GLY A 69 11.19 2.38 -6.79
N GLY A 70 12.13 1.60 -6.24
CA GLY A 70 13.57 1.89 -6.30
C GLY A 70 14.12 1.98 -7.73
N ILE A 71 13.80 1.01 -8.58
CA ILE A 71 14.19 0.97 -10.00
C ILE A 71 13.66 2.20 -10.76
N ALA A 72 12.45 2.64 -10.44
CA ALA A 72 11.87 3.84 -11.04
C ALA A 72 12.64 5.12 -10.68
N ASN A 73 13.27 5.14 -9.50
CA ASN A 73 14.02 6.27 -8.94
C ASN A 73 15.55 6.07 -8.94
N ASP A 74 16.07 5.12 -9.72
CA ASP A 74 17.50 4.74 -9.77
C ASP A 74 18.14 4.54 -8.37
N THR A 75 17.38 4.00 -7.41
CA THR A 75 17.77 3.93 -5.99
C THR A 75 17.59 2.52 -5.45
N LYS A 76 18.53 2.08 -4.61
CA LYS A 76 18.42 0.81 -3.88
C LYS A 76 17.50 1.00 -2.68
N VAL A 77 16.52 0.11 -2.52
CA VAL A 77 15.67 0.10 -1.33
C VAL A 77 16.22 -0.91 -0.33
N ALA A 78 16.66 -0.44 0.83
CA ALA A 78 17.01 -1.25 1.98
C ALA A 78 15.75 -1.45 2.83
N LEU A 79 15.35 -2.71 3.05
CA LEU A 79 14.17 -3.03 3.83
C LEU A 79 14.55 -3.32 5.28
N GLN A 80 13.95 -2.56 6.20
CA GLN A 80 14.07 -2.76 7.63
C GLN A 80 12.75 -3.30 8.17
N TYR A 81 12.72 -4.55 8.58
CA TYR A 81 11.53 -5.17 9.16
C TYR A 81 11.44 -4.81 10.63
N ILE A 82 10.31 -4.24 11.05
CA ILE A 82 10.06 -3.79 12.41
C ILE A 82 8.87 -4.58 12.95
N SER A 83 9.05 -5.19 14.13
CA SER A 83 8.03 -6.01 14.76
C SER A 83 6.94 -5.10 15.34
N ALA A 84 5.70 -5.31 14.90
CA ALA A 84 4.58 -4.59 15.46
C ALA A 84 4.36 -4.91 16.95
N ASP A 85 4.64 -6.12 17.39
CA ASP A 85 4.52 -6.51 18.80
C ASP A 85 5.56 -5.76 19.66
N ASN A 86 6.79 -5.60 19.15
CA ASN A 86 7.83 -4.85 19.88
C ASN A 86 7.49 -3.37 20.01
N LEU A 87 6.94 -2.77 18.95
CA LEU A 87 6.49 -1.38 18.98
C LEU A 87 5.42 -1.19 20.04
N GLU A 88 4.44 -2.10 20.11
CA GLU A 88 3.35 -2.06 21.09
C GLU A 88 3.87 -2.00 22.54
N ASP A 89 4.95 -2.73 22.83
CA ASP A 89 5.65 -2.72 24.12
C ASP A 89 6.54 -1.48 24.34
N GLY A 90 6.54 -0.52 23.41
CA GLY A 90 7.38 0.69 23.43
C GLY A 90 8.84 0.46 23.05
N GLN A 91 9.17 -0.72 22.54
CA GLN A 91 10.53 -1.08 22.09
C GLN A 91 10.68 -0.78 20.59
N ASP A 92 11.92 -0.76 20.09
CA ASP A 92 12.23 -0.60 18.66
C ASP A 92 11.76 0.73 18.03
N LEU A 93 11.35 1.74 18.83
CA LEU A 93 10.98 3.06 18.30
C LEU A 93 12.17 3.74 17.60
N GLU A 94 13.40 3.54 18.10
CA GLU A 94 14.62 4.03 17.45
C GLU A 94 14.89 3.39 16.08
N LYS A 95 14.25 2.26 15.76
CA LYS A 95 14.36 1.65 14.43
C LYS A 95 13.60 2.47 13.40
N LEU A 96 12.51 3.14 13.79
CA LEU A 96 11.74 4.02 12.91
C LEU A 96 12.51 5.31 12.60
N ASP A 97 13.36 5.79 13.52
CA ASP A 97 14.22 6.97 13.31
C ASP A 97 15.23 6.79 12.16
N ASN A 98 15.66 5.55 11.94
CA ASN A 98 16.61 5.21 10.88
C ASN A 98 15.94 4.97 9.52
N CYS A 99 14.63 5.18 9.41
CA CYS A 99 13.85 4.94 8.20
C CYS A 99 13.56 6.25 7.44
N ASP A 100 13.76 6.23 6.13
CA ASP A 100 13.41 7.33 5.23
C ASP A 100 11.94 7.31 4.82
N GLY A 101 11.26 6.19 5.07
CA GLY A 101 9.83 6.01 4.87
C GLY A 101 9.31 4.80 5.64
N ILE A 102 8.06 4.85 6.07
CA ILE A 102 7.40 3.81 6.86
C ILE A 102 6.24 3.24 6.06
N LEU A 103 6.14 1.92 6.01
CA LEU A 103 5.06 1.19 5.36
C LEU A 103 4.40 0.24 6.34
N VAL A 104 3.08 0.34 6.46
CA VAL A 104 2.24 -0.62 7.20
C VAL A 104 1.46 -1.46 6.18
N PRO A 105 1.79 -2.75 6.04
CA PRO A 105 1.14 -3.60 5.05
C PRO A 105 -0.21 -4.11 5.53
N GLY A 106 -0.92 -4.78 4.62
CA GLY A 106 -2.09 -5.57 4.96
C GLY A 106 -1.77 -6.66 6.00
N GLY A 107 -2.79 -7.12 6.71
CA GLY A 107 -2.65 -8.19 7.70
C GLY A 107 -4.01 -8.70 8.16
N PHE A 108 -3.99 -9.79 8.91
CA PHE A 108 -5.18 -10.39 9.50
C PHE A 108 -4.92 -10.71 10.98
N GLY A 109 -5.97 -10.58 11.79
CA GLY A 109 -5.94 -10.87 13.23
C GLY A 109 -5.49 -9.67 14.08
N SER A 110 -5.77 -9.75 15.38
CA SER A 110 -5.70 -8.63 16.33
C SER A 110 -4.33 -8.37 16.98
N ARG A 111 -3.30 -9.15 16.67
CA ARG A 111 -1.97 -9.00 17.31
C ARG A 111 -1.12 -7.92 16.64
N GLY A 112 -0.46 -7.07 17.45
CA GLY A 112 0.41 -6.00 16.99
C GLY A 112 -0.36 -4.86 16.32
N MET A 113 -1.61 -4.62 16.72
CA MET A 113 -2.42 -3.55 16.13
C MET A 113 -2.02 -2.19 16.69
N GLU A 114 -1.87 -2.09 18.01
CA GLU A 114 -1.49 -0.83 18.65
C GLU A 114 -0.06 -0.44 18.29
N GLY A 115 0.86 -1.41 18.16
CA GLY A 115 2.20 -1.12 17.65
C GLY A 115 2.23 -0.63 16.19
N LYS A 116 1.31 -1.10 15.33
CA LYS A 116 1.14 -0.54 13.98
C LYS A 116 0.56 0.87 14.03
N ILE A 117 -0.44 1.12 14.88
CA ILE A 117 -1.00 2.46 15.10
C ILE A 117 0.10 3.41 15.56
N GLN A 118 0.95 2.99 16.50
CA GLN A 118 2.11 3.77 16.92
C GLN A 118 3.09 4.06 15.78
N ALA A 119 3.35 3.10 14.87
CA ALA A 119 4.16 3.38 13.68
C ALA A 119 3.51 4.44 12.78
N VAL A 120 2.17 4.45 12.66
CA VAL A 120 1.46 5.51 11.93
C VAL A 120 1.59 6.86 12.63
N THR A 121 1.33 6.91 13.95
CA THR A 121 1.48 8.10 14.78
C THR A 121 2.88 8.69 14.62
N TYR A 122 3.89 7.84 14.72
CA TYR A 122 5.29 8.21 14.63
C TYR A 122 5.62 8.81 13.26
N ALA A 123 5.14 8.18 12.18
CA ALA A 123 5.35 8.71 10.83
C ALA A 123 4.69 10.08 10.67
N ARG A 124 3.41 10.21 11.10
CA ARG A 124 2.64 11.46 11.03
C ARG A 124 3.30 12.60 11.80
N GLU A 125 3.71 12.36 13.04
CA GLU A 125 4.25 13.39 13.92
C GLU A 125 5.64 13.86 13.52
N ARG A 126 6.45 12.96 12.93
CA ARG A 126 7.81 13.28 12.48
C ARG A 126 7.90 13.61 11.00
N SER A 127 6.76 13.70 10.31
CA SER A 127 6.70 13.99 8.87
C SER A 127 7.49 12.97 8.01
N ILE A 128 7.60 11.73 8.47
CA ILE A 128 8.26 10.65 7.74
C ILE A 128 7.28 10.11 6.70
N PRO A 129 7.65 10.02 5.41
CA PRO A 129 6.79 9.48 4.37
C PRO A 129 6.12 8.17 4.78
N PHE A 130 4.79 8.09 4.67
CA PHE A 130 4.00 6.96 5.16
C PHE A 130 3.15 6.34 4.06
N PHE A 131 3.19 5.00 3.95
CA PHE A 131 2.32 4.23 3.07
C PHE A 131 1.54 3.14 3.81
N GLY A 132 0.22 3.28 3.91
CA GLY A 132 -0.68 2.26 4.47
C GLY A 132 -1.36 1.43 3.38
N ILE A 133 -1.32 0.10 3.47
CA ILE A 133 -1.98 -0.80 2.51
C ILE A 133 -3.02 -1.67 3.22
N CYS A 134 -4.26 -1.66 2.73
CA CYS A 134 -5.40 -2.40 3.29
C CYS A 134 -5.55 -2.11 4.79
N LEU A 135 -5.20 -3.06 5.67
CA LEU A 135 -5.13 -2.84 7.12
C LEU A 135 -4.30 -1.60 7.50
N GLY A 136 -3.22 -1.29 6.79
CA GLY A 136 -2.43 -0.09 7.06
C GLY A 136 -3.21 1.22 6.87
N MET A 137 -4.09 1.27 5.87
CA MET A 137 -5.00 2.42 5.69
C MET A 137 -6.03 2.47 6.83
N GLN A 138 -6.61 1.32 7.19
CA GLN A 138 -7.61 1.25 8.26
C GLN A 138 -7.04 1.74 9.59
N LEU A 139 -5.81 1.32 9.93
CA LEU A 139 -5.14 1.75 11.16
C LEU A 139 -4.74 3.22 11.10
N ALA A 140 -4.43 3.77 9.92
CA ALA A 140 -4.21 5.20 9.76
C ALA A 140 -5.48 6.03 10.00
N VAL A 141 -6.64 5.55 9.55
CA VAL A 141 -7.93 6.18 9.86
C VAL A 141 -8.22 6.11 11.36
N VAL A 142 -7.95 4.98 12.01
CA VAL A 142 -8.09 4.84 13.47
C VAL A 142 -7.17 5.79 14.23
N GLU A 143 -5.89 5.85 13.86
CA GLU A 143 -4.91 6.77 14.46
C GLU A 143 -5.36 8.22 14.34
N PHE A 144 -5.74 8.63 13.12
CA PHE A 144 -6.17 10.00 12.84
C PHE A 144 -7.46 10.36 13.60
N ALA A 145 -8.43 9.44 13.64
CA ALA A 145 -9.67 9.63 14.38
C ALA A 145 -9.42 9.86 15.88
N ARG A 146 -8.54 9.06 16.50
CA ARG A 146 -8.18 9.17 17.92
C ARG A 146 -7.42 10.47 18.20
N ASN A 147 -6.34 10.71 17.44
CA ASN A 147 -5.33 11.69 17.81
C ASN A 147 -5.64 13.10 17.28
N ILE A 148 -6.20 13.21 16.08
CA ILE A 148 -6.47 14.49 15.43
C ILE A 148 -7.95 14.88 15.57
N ALA A 149 -8.87 13.99 15.20
CA ALA A 149 -10.31 14.26 15.27
C ALA A 149 -10.91 14.12 16.68
N ARG A 150 -10.11 13.72 17.67
CA ARG A 150 -10.48 13.57 19.10
C ARG A 150 -11.67 12.63 19.34
N ILE A 151 -11.80 11.61 18.51
CA ILE A 151 -12.81 10.54 18.65
C ILE A 151 -12.20 9.45 19.52
N GLU A 152 -12.19 9.68 20.83
CA GLU A 152 -11.63 8.74 21.81
C GLU A 152 -12.33 7.38 21.74
N GLY A 153 -11.56 6.30 21.67
CA GLY A 153 -12.10 4.95 21.54
C GLY A 153 -12.45 4.53 20.10
N ALA A 154 -12.18 5.37 19.09
CA ALA A 154 -12.32 4.98 17.68
C ALA A 154 -11.53 3.71 17.35
N HIS A 155 -12.17 2.77 16.66
CA HIS A 155 -11.54 1.52 16.25
C HIS A 155 -12.21 0.91 15.01
N SER A 156 -11.54 -0.09 14.43
CA SER A 156 -12.18 -1.11 13.60
C SER A 156 -12.94 -2.14 14.45
N VAL A 157 -14.18 -2.43 14.05
CA VAL A 157 -15.00 -3.50 14.66
C VAL A 157 -14.40 -4.90 14.45
N GLU A 158 -13.48 -5.06 13.49
CA GLU A 158 -12.73 -6.31 13.31
C GLU A 158 -11.93 -6.69 14.57
N PHE A 159 -11.38 -5.68 15.26
CA PHE A 159 -10.46 -5.89 16.37
C PHE A 159 -11.04 -5.47 17.72
N ASN A 160 -11.93 -4.48 17.72
CA ASN A 160 -12.66 -4.07 18.91
C ASN A 160 -14.17 -3.97 18.59
N PRO A 161 -14.92 -5.07 18.67
CA PRO A 161 -16.36 -5.08 18.41
C PRO A 161 -17.17 -4.18 19.35
N ALA A 162 -16.62 -3.89 20.54
CA ALA A 162 -17.25 -3.04 21.54
C ALA A 162 -16.88 -1.55 21.41
N THR A 163 -16.17 -1.16 20.34
CA THR A 163 -15.82 0.25 20.13
C THR A 163 -17.09 1.12 20.07
N PRO A 164 -17.15 2.23 20.85
CA PRO A 164 -18.25 3.18 20.72
C PRO A 164 -18.21 3.92 19.38
N HIS A 165 -17.07 3.91 18.70
CA HIS A 165 -16.82 4.68 17.48
C HIS A 165 -16.21 3.80 16.36
N PRO A 166 -17.06 3.02 15.64
CA PRO A 166 -16.61 2.13 14.58
C PRO A 166 -16.28 2.89 13.30
N VAL A 167 -15.11 3.51 13.24
CA VAL A 167 -14.62 4.25 12.06
C VAL A 167 -14.27 3.32 10.89
N ILE A 168 -13.99 2.05 11.18
CA ILE A 168 -13.87 0.97 10.21
C ILE A 168 -14.87 -0.13 10.60
N TYR A 169 -15.72 -0.54 9.67
CA TYR A 169 -16.85 -1.43 9.98
C TYR A 169 -17.15 -2.43 8.87
N LEU A 170 -17.92 -3.46 9.21
CA LEU A 170 -18.44 -4.40 8.21
C LEU A 170 -19.64 -3.77 7.51
N MET A 171 -19.40 -3.23 6.31
CA MET A 171 -20.49 -2.76 5.47
C MET A 171 -21.32 -3.95 4.97
N THR A 172 -22.61 -3.96 5.28
CA THR A 172 -23.53 -5.07 5.01
C THR A 172 -24.18 -5.00 3.63
N GLU A 173 -24.19 -3.85 2.96
CA GLU A 173 -24.80 -3.66 1.64
C GLU A 173 -23.98 -2.69 0.79
N TRP A 174 -23.68 -3.05 -0.47
CA TRP A 174 -23.02 -2.15 -1.42
C TRP A 174 -23.27 -2.50 -2.87
N PHE A 175 -23.07 -1.54 -3.77
CA PHE A 175 -23.11 -1.79 -5.20
C PHE A 175 -21.77 -2.34 -5.70
N ASP A 176 -21.77 -3.59 -6.18
CA ASP A 176 -20.59 -4.18 -6.82
C ASP A 176 -20.58 -3.82 -8.31
N PHE A 177 -19.65 -2.92 -8.67
CA PHE A 177 -19.45 -2.46 -10.05
C PHE A 177 -18.98 -3.55 -11.02
N ARG A 178 -18.53 -4.72 -10.54
CA ARG A 178 -18.09 -5.83 -11.38
C ARG A 178 -19.26 -6.74 -11.76
N SER A 179 -20.16 -6.99 -10.82
CA SER A 179 -21.35 -7.82 -11.06
C SER A 179 -22.56 -6.98 -11.52
N GLY A 180 -22.52 -5.66 -11.31
CA GLY A 180 -23.62 -4.74 -11.59
C GLY A 180 -24.81 -4.91 -10.65
N ARG A 181 -24.58 -5.43 -9.44
CA ARG A 181 -25.63 -5.79 -8.48
C ARG A 181 -25.29 -5.26 -7.09
N ILE A 182 -26.33 -5.13 -6.27
CA ILE A 182 -26.17 -4.87 -4.85
C ILE A 182 -25.80 -6.18 -4.16
N GLU A 183 -24.65 -6.21 -3.52
CA GLU A 183 -24.20 -7.29 -2.65
C GLU A 183 -24.70 -7.05 -1.23
N ARG A 184 -25.13 -8.11 -0.56
CA ARG A 184 -25.57 -8.08 0.84
C ARG A 184 -24.86 -9.16 1.64
N ARG A 185 -24.36 -8.81 2.81
CA ARG A 185 -23.69 -9.71 3.75
C ARG A 185 -23.93 -9.31 5.19
N ASP A 186 -23.66 -10.24 6.09
CA ASP A 186 -23.59 -10.05 7.52
C ASP A 186 -22.34 -10.74 8.10
N GLU A 187 -22.20 -10.71 9.43
CA GLU A 187 -21.08 -11.34 10.15
C GLU A 187 -21.06 -12.87 10.02
N GLN A 188 -22.21 -13.49 9.78
CA GLN A 188 -22.36 -14.95 9.65
C GLN A 188 -22.11 -15.45 8.23
N SER A 189 -22.07 -14.54 7.26
CA SER A 189 -21.89 -14.85 5.85
C SER A 189 -20.49 -15.43 5.59
N ASP A 190 -20.41 -16.40 4.67
CA ASP A 190 -19.16 -17.09 4.34
C ASP A 190 -18.05 -16.09 3.97
N MET A 191 -16.90 -16.23 4.62
CA MET A 191 -15.72 -15.39 4.42
C MET A 191 -15.32 -15.34 2.95
N GLY A 192 -15.41 -16.48 2.24
CA GLY A 192 -15.02 -16.58 0.83
C GLY A 192 -15.95 -15.83 -0.12
N GLY A 193 -17.25 -15.90 0.11
CA GLY A 193 -18.29 -15.34 -0.77
C GLY A 193 -18.60 -13.86 -0.57
N THR A 194 -18.11 -13.27 0.52
CA THR A 194 -18.45 -11.89 0.90
C THR A 194 -17.25 -10.94 0.96
N LEU A 195 -16.05 -11.42 0.57
CA LEU A 195 -14.86 -10.60 0.40
C LEU A 195 -14.98 -9.71 -0.83
N ARG A 196 -14.59 -8.45 -0.69
CA ARG A 196 -14.32 -7.61 -1.85
C ARG A 196 -12.97 -8.05 -2.44
N LEU A 197 -13.05 -8.89 -3.47
CA LEU A 197 -11.89 -9.63 -3.99
C LEU A 197 -11.71 -9.43 -5.50
N GLY A 198 -10.64 -8.76 -5.92
CA GLY A 198 -10.32 -8.55 -7.34
C GLY A 198 -10.30 -7.08 -7.74
N ALA A 199 -10.28 -6.79 -9.05
CA ALA A 199 -10.11 -5.43 -9.56
C ALA A 199 -11.42 -4.62 -9.48
N TYR A 200 -11.42 -3.49 -8.78
CA TYR A 200 -12.56 -2.56 -8.69
C TYR A 200 -12.16 -1.16 -9.19
N PRO A 201 -13.10 -0.39 -9.75
CA PRO A 201 -12.84 0.99 -10.14
C PRO A 201 -12.69 1.91 -8.92
N CYS A 202 -11.83 2.90 -9.03
CA CYS A 202 -11.66 3.98 -8.05
C CYS A 202 -11.52 5.30 -8.80
N ALA A 203 -12.39 6.26 -8.48
CA ALA A 203 -12.32 7.64 -8.96
C ALA A 203 -11.40 8.45 -8.04
N LEU A 204 -10.44 9.17 -8.62
CA LEU A 204 -9.44 9.94 -7.91
C LEU A 204 -9.83 11.43 -7.84
N THR A 205 -9.64 12.03 -6.67
CA THR A 205 -9.89 13.46 -6.45
C THR A 205 -8.73 14.27 -7.04
N PRO A 206 -8.96 15.23 -7.96
CA PRO A 206 -7.90 16.07 -8.52
C PRO A 206 -7.12 16.85 -7.46
N GLY A 207 -5.83 17.09 -7.71
CA GLY A 207 -4.96 17.86 -6.80
C GLY A 207 -4.42 17.07 -5.60
N THR A 208 -4.72 15.77 -5.51
CA THR A 208 -4.20 14.86 -4.46
C THR A 208 -2.91 14.16 -4.87
N LEU A 209 -2.21 13.55 -3.90
CA LEU A 209 -1.02 12.74 -4.16
C LEU A 209 -1.36 11.55 -5.06
N ALA A 210 -2.48 10.88 -4.82
CA ALA A 210 -2.95 9.77 -5.64
C ALA A 210 -3.20 10.21 -7.09
N SER A 211 -3.95 11.31 -7.29
CA SER A 211 -4.21 11.83 -8.65
C SER A 211 -2.92 12.20 -9.38
N ALA A 212 -1.98 12.86 -8.70
CA ALA A 212 -0.67 13.20 -9.26
C ALA A 212 0.17 11.95 -9.61
N ALA A 213 0.13 10.92 -8.76
CA ALA A 213 0.90 9.70 -8.96
C ALA A 213 0.39 8.89 -10.16
N TYR A 214 -0.92 8.69 -10.26
CA TYR A 214 -1.55 7.91 -11.33
C TYR A 214 -1.66 8.68 -12.65
N GLY A 215 -1.82 10.00 -12.60
CA GLY A 215 -2.03 10.85 -13.79
C GLY A 215 -3.32 10.52 -14.56
N GLN A 216 -4.32 9.97 -13.87
CA GLN A 216 -5.60 9.51 -14.42
C GLN A 216 -6.74 9.88 -13.45
N GLU A 217 -7.95 10.08 -13.97
CA GLU A 217 -9.14 10.38 -13.17
C GLU A 217 -9.76 9.12 -12.54
N THR A 218 -9.69 7.99 -13.23
CA THR A 218 -10.22 6.70 -12.76
C THR A 218 -9.16 5.62 -12.92
N ILE A 219 -9.01 4.79 -11.90
CA ILE A 219 -8.08 3.66 -11.84
C ILE A 219 -8.82 2.35 -11.56
N SER A 220 -8.14 1.22 -11.69
CA SER A 220 -8.69 -0.09 -11.33
C SER A 220 -7.69 -0.87 -10.49
N GLU A 221 -8.08 -1.21 -9.26
CA GLU A 221 -7.16 -1.80 -8.26
C GLU A 221 -7.69 -3.05 -7.59
N ARG A 222 -6.76 -3.91 -7.14
CA ARG A 222 -7.09 -5.25 -6.62
C ARG A 222 -7.35 -5.22 -5.12
N HIS A 223 -8.56 -5.57 -4.71
CA HIS A 223 -8.98 -5.66 -3.31
C HIS A 223 -8.90 -7.08 -2.78
N ARG A 224 -8.73 -7.17 -1.46
CA ARG A 224 -8.85 -8.41 -0.67
C ARG A 224 -9.17 -8.07 0.79
N HIS A 225 -10.35 -7.51 1.03
CA HIS A 225 -10.77 -7.11 2.38
C HIS A 225 -12.30 -7.25 2.58
N ARG A 226 -12.74 -7.09 3.82
CA ARG A 226 -14.15 -7.10 4.21
C ARG A 226 -14.56 -5.80 4.89
N TYR A 227 -13.72 -5.24 5.74
CA TYR A 227 -14.05 -4.05 6.50
C TYR A 227 -13.76 -2.79 5.70
N GLU A 228 -14.66 -1.81 5.82
CA GLU A 228 -14.65 -0.57 5.04
C GLU A 228 -14.62 0.64 5.97
N PHE A 229 -14.25 1.79 5.40
CA PHE A 229 -14.40 3.07 6.04
C PHE A 229 -15.88 3.37 6.33
N ASN A 230 -16.18 3.82 7.54
CA ASN A 230 -17.53 4.20 7.92
C ASN A 230 -17.83 5.65 7.54
N ASN A 231 -18.63 5.85 6.47
CA ASN A 231 -18.99 7.17 5.97
C ASN A 231 -19.73 8.05 7.00
N ALA A 232 -20.31 7.48 8.05
CA ALA A 232 -20.89 8.27 9.15
C ALA A 232 -19.86 9.19 9.82
N TYR A 233 -18.56 8.86 9.73
CA TYR A 233 -17.46 9.66 10.27
C TYR A 233 -16.76 10.52 9.22
N ARG A 234 -17.14 10.40 7.93
CA ARG A 234 -16.43 11.04 6.82
C ARG A 234 -16.30 12.55 7.01
N GLU A 235 -17.43 13.23 7.17
CA GLU A 235 -17.48 14.69 7.29
C GLU A 235 -16.65 15.19 8.47
N GLN A 236 -16.74 14.51 9.62
CA GLN A 236 -15.97 14.87 10.81
C GLN A 236 -14.46 14.68 10.60
N LEU A 237 -14.03 13.59 9.95
CA LEU A 237 -12.61 13.34 9.68
C LEU A 237 -12.07 14.28 8.60
N GLU A 238 -12.86 14.58 7.56
CA GLU A 238 -12.49 15.55 6.52
C GLU A 238 -12.36 16.97 7.10
N ALA A 239 -13.27 17.38 7.98
CA ALA A 239 -13.19 18.66 8.69
C ALA A 239 -11.95 18.77 9.60
N ALA A 240 -11.43 17.64 10.08
CA ALA A 240 -10.21 17.57 10.88
C ALA A 240 -8.92 17.51 10.05
N GLY A 241 -9.01 17.40 8.72
CA GLY A 241 -7.86 17.44 7.79
C GLY A 241 -7.55 16.13 7.06
N LEU A 242 -8.36 15.08 7.23
CA LEU A 242 -8.25 13.87 6.41
C LEU A 242 -8.75 14.17 4.98
N VAL A 243 -8.04 13.71 3.96
CA VAL A 243 -8.49 13.86 2.57
C VAL A 243 -8.88 12.49 2.02
N VAL A 244 -10.12 12.34 1.56
CA VAL A 244 -10.52 11.19 0.74
C VAL A 244 -10.09 11.44 -0.70
N SER A 245 -8.92 10.91 -1.07
CA SER A 245 -8.33 11.14 -2.40
C SER A 245 -8.74 10.12 -3.45
N GLY A 246 -9.40 9.03 -3.04
CA GLY A 246 -9.96 8.05 -3.95
C GLY A 246 -11.19 7.38 -3.35
N ALA A 247 -12.24 7.22 -4.15
CA ALA A 247 -13.47 6.53 -3.76
C ALA A 247 -14.01 5.65 -4.89
N SER A 248 -14.97 4.77 -4.61
CA SER A 248 -15.75 4.11 -5.65
C SER A 248 -16.48 5.15 -6.52
N PRO A 249 -16.90 4.81 -7.76
CA PRO A 249 -17.55 5.77 -8.66
C PRO A 249 -18.83 6.42 -8.11
N ASP A 250 -19.55 5.75 -7.20
CA ASP A 250 -20.71 6.29 -6.48
C ASP A 250 -20.33 7.07 -5.21
N GLY A 251 -19.04 7.15 -4.87
CA GLY A 251 -18.51 7.87 -3.71
C GLY A 251 -18.69 7.15 -2.37
N ASN A 252 -19.30 5.95 -2.36
CA ASN A 252 -19.69 5.24 -1.14
C ASN A 252 -18.55 4.46 -0.48
N LEU A 253 -17.54 4.03 -1.23
CA LEU A 253 -16.41 3.27 -0.70
C LEU A 253 -15.18 4.14 -0.75
N VAL A 254 -14.61 4.44 0.41
CA VAL A 254 -13.35 5.18 0.50
C VAL A 254 -12.21 4.22 0.21
N GLU A 255 -11.47 4.49 -0.86
CA GLU A 255 -10.40 3.62 -1.35
C GLU A 255 -9.01 4.14 -1.03
N ILE A 256 -8.86 5.47 -0.95
CA ILE A 256 -7.59 6.13 -0.66
C ILE A 256 -7.84 7.31 0.28
N ILE A 257 -7.01 7.42 1.31
CA ILE A 257 -6.93 8.55 2.22
C ILE A 257 -5.53 9.16 2.23
N GLU A 258 -5.47 10.47 2.43
CA GLU A 258 -4.25 11.26 2.51
C GLU A 258 -4.35 12.28 3.65
N LEU A 259 -3.21 12.85 4.05
CA LEU A 259 -3.15 13.99 4.97
C LEU A 259 -2.57 15.19 4.22
N ALA A 260 -3.32 16.29 4.14
CA ALA A 260 -2.92 17.48 3.39
C ALA A 260 -1.65 18.15 3.95
N ASP A 261 -1.50 18.13 5.28
CA ASP A 261 -0.40 18.80 6.00
C ASP A 261 0.85 17.92 6.19
N HIS A 262 0.97 16.83 5.45
CA HIS A 262 2.11 15.90 5.54
C HIS A 262 2.85 15.79 4.21
N PRO A 263 4.21 15.75 4.18
CA PRO A 263 4.97 15.76 2.94
C PRO A 263 4.61 14.62 1.98
N TRP A 264 4.37 13.42 2.52
CA TRP A 264 3.78 12.31 1.78
C TRP A 264 3.13 11.32 2.74
N PHE A 265 1.80 11.33 2.87
CA PHE A 265 1.06 10.37 3.69
C PHE A 265 -0.10 9.85 2.87
N LEU A 266 -0.11 8.54 2.60
CA LEU A 266 -1.15 7.92 1.80
C LEU A 266 -1.50 6.54 2.36
N GLY A 267 -2.78 6.29 2.55
CA GLY A 267 -3.34 4.97 2.83
C GLY A 267 -4.26 4.53 1.69
N CYS A 268 -4.19 3.28 1.25
CA CYS A 268 -5.13 2.73 0.28
C CYS A 268 -5.70 1.39 0.75
N GLN A 269 -6.94 1.08 0.36
CA GLN A 269 -7.64 -0.14 0.75
C GLN A 269 -7.26 -1.34 -0.13
N PHE A 270 -6.95 -1.08 -1.40
CA PHE A 270 -6.49 -2.10 -2.34
C PHE A 270 -5.03 -2.51 -2.09
N HIS A 271 -4.57 -3.49 -2.88
CA HIS A 271 -3.23 -4.05 -2.86
C HIS A 271 -2.46 -3.66 -4.14
N PRO A 272 -1.86 -2.45 -4.19
CA PRO A 272 -1.13 -1.97 -5.36
C PRO A 272 0.09 -2.84 -5.70
N GLU A 273 0.61 -3.58 -4.71
CA GLU A 273 1.74 -4.48 -4.88
C GLU A 273 1.46 -5.62 -5.86
N PHE A 274 0.19 -6.00 -6.06
CA PHE A 274 -0.20 -7.03 -7.02
C PHE A 274 -0.15 -6.57 -8.48
N GLN A 275 -0.06 -5.27 -8.72
CA GLN A 275 -0.01 -4.71 -10.07
C GLN A 275 1.37 -4.18 -10.47
N SER A 276 2.30 -4.06 -9.51
CA SER A 276 3.65 -3.57 -9.78
C SER A 276 4.46 -4.57 -10.60
N LYS A 277 5.11 -4.08 -11.65
CA LYS A 277 6.03 -4.86 -12.50
C LYS A 277 7.39 -4.17 -12.56
N PRO A 278 8.50 -4.89 -12.80
CA PRO A 278 9.83 -4.27 -12.83
C PRO A 278 10.01 -3.24 -13.96
N MET A 279 9.37 -3.48 -15.10
CA MET A 279 9.39 -2.54 -16.25
C MET A 279 8.23 -1.55 -16.24
N ARG A 280 7.24 -1.77 -15.38
CA ARG A 280 6.12 -0.84 -15.16
C ARG A 280 5.86 -0.74 -13.66
N PRO A 281 6.74 -0.07 -12.91
CA PRO A 281 6.58 0.11 -11.48
C PRO A 281 5.25 0.77 -11.16
N HIS A 282 4.63 0.34 -10.08
CA HIS A 282 3.36 0.90 -9.66
C HIS A 282 3.53 2.38 -9.23
N PRO A 283 2.66 3.31 -9.67
CA PRO A 283 2.84 4.74 -9.43
C PRO A 283 2.92 5.11 -7.95
N LEU A 284 2.08 4.53 -7.09
CA LEU A 284 2.13 4.79 -5.64
C LEU A 284 3.48 4.38 -5.02
N PHE A 285 4.05 3.24 -5.41
CA PHE A 285 5.36 2.80 -4.92
C PHE A 285 6.50 3.66 -5.47
N ARG A 286 6.42 4.06 -6.74
CA ARG A 286 7.37 5.02 -7.34
C ARG A 286 7.41 6.32 -6.54
N ASP A 287 6.24 6.88 -6.24
CA ASP A 287 6.18 8.20 -5.61
C ASP A 287 6.42 8.14 -4.10
N PHE A 288 6.03 7.05 -3.42
CA PHE A 288 6.44 6.78 -2.05
C PHE A 288 7.97 6.75 -1.91
N ILE A 289 8.66 5.99 -2.77
CA ILE A 289 10.13 5.93 -2.74
C ILE A 289 10.75 7.29 -3.11
N LYS A 290 10.15 8.03 -4.04
CA LYS A 290 10.59 9.39 -4.36
C LYS A 290 10.49 10.32 -3.15
N ALA A 291 9.41 10.23 -2.38
CA ALA A 291 9.23 10.99 -1.15
C ALA A 291 10.25 10.58 -0.07
N ALA A 292 10.50 9.28 0.10
CA ALA A 292 11.53 8.79 1.01
C ALA A 292 12.94 9.31 0.65
N ILE A 293 13.30 9.34 -0.64
CA ILE A 293 14.57 9.94 -1.11
C ILE A 293 14.65 11.43 -0.75
N ALA A 294 13.54 12.17 -0.84
CA ALA A 294 13.51 13.59 -0.48
C ALA A 294 13.69 13.79 1.03
N HIS A 295 13.03 12.97 1.85
CA HIS A 295 13.19 12.97 3.30
C HIS A 295 14.64 12.66 3.71
N HIS A 296 15.25 11.62 3.14
CA HIS A 296 16.65 11.25 3.38
C HIS A 296 17.64 12.41 3.18
N LYS A 297 17.40 13.25 2.16
CA LYS A 297 18.26 14.41 1.85
C LYS A 297 18.01 15.61 2.75
N GLY A 298 16.84 15.67 3.40
CA GLY A 298 16.46 16.73 4.33
C GLY A 298 16.95 16.48 5.75
N SER A 299 17.24 15.23 6.12
CA SER A 299 17.83 14.86 7.40
C SER A 299 19.32 15.26 7.43
N PRO A 300 19.77 16.12 8.37
CA PRO A 300 21.20 16.34 8.57
C PRO A 300 21.86 15.02 9.01
N ALA A 301 22.98 14.69 8.37
CA ALA A 301 23.78 13.49 8.65
C ALA A 301 24.43 13.50 10.04
#